data_AF-A0A0F2NAE1-F1
#
_entry.id   AF-A0A0F2NAE1-F1
#
_cell.length_a   1.000
_cell.length_b   1.000
_cell.length_c   1.000
_cell.angle_alpha   90.00
_cell.angle_beta   90.00
_cell.angle_gamma   90.00
#
_symmetry.space_group_name_H-M   'P 1'
#
loop_
_entity.id
_entity.type
_entity.pdbx_description
1 polymer ?
#
loop_
_entity_poly.entity_id
_entity_poly.type
_entity_poly.pdbx_seq_one_letter_code
_entity_poly.pdbx_strand_id
1 'polypeptide(L)' 'MAERKLNEVFLRISSRRFHFLKFILEGYDNLAILSSYDCSGGLVVIRYPGAMAGELFDLLGQIAGSLTEENGNT' A
#
# COMPACT_ATOMS: atom_id res chain seq x y z
N MET A 1 -15.44 -5.97 24.03
CA MET A 1 -15.23 -5.92 22.57
C MET A 1 -13.83 -5.36 22.36
N ALA A 2 -12.83 -6.19 22.06
CA ALA A 2 -11.46 -5.69 21.86
C ALA A 2 -11.41 -4.88 20.57
N GLU A 3 -11.04 -3.60 20.68
CA GLU A 3 -10.81 -2.72 19.55
C GLU A 3 -9.70 -3.34 18.69
N ARG A 4 -10.05 -3.85 17.49
CA ARG A 4 -9.06 -4.39 16.55
C ARG A 4 -8.25 -3.22 16.02
N LYS A 5 -7.18 -2.87 16.72
CA LYS A 5 -6.25 -1.83 16.31
C LYS A 5 -5.56 -2.30 15.02
N LEU A 6 -5.79 -1.58 13.93
CA LEU A 6 -5.05 -1.78 12.68
C LEU A 6 -3.65 -1.16 12.85
N ASN A 7 -2.64 -1.86 12.35
CA ASN A 7 -1.31 -1.30 12.19
C ASN A 7 -1.28 -0.41 10.96
N GLU A 8 -0.38 0.57 10.95
CA GLU A 8 -0.21 1.49 9.84
C GLU A 8 1.22 1.42 9.32
N VAL A 9 1.37 1.46 7.99
CA VAL A 9 2.66 1.67 7.33
C VAL A 9 2.53 2.77 6.29
N PHE A 10 3.47 3.68 6.28
CA PHE A 10 3.53 4.80 5.35
C PHE A 10 4.50 4.47 4.23
N LEU A 11 4.03 4.61 2.99
CA LEU A 11 4.83 4.35 1.80
C LEU A 11 4.82 5.57 0.88
N ARG A 12 5.95 5.82 0.23
CA ARG A 12 6.02 6.77 -0.88
C ARG A 12 5.98 6.00 -2.18
N ILE A 13 4.99 6.28 -3.00
CA ILE A 13 4.78 5.66 -4.32
C ILE A 13 4.62 6.75 -5.37
N SER A 14 4.78 6.39 -6.64
CA SER A 14 4.33 7.27 -7.73
C SER A 14 2.83 7.51 -7.61
N SER A 15 2.38 8.77 -7.60
CA SER A 15 0.95 9.10 -7.48
C SER A 15 0.09 8.44 -8.55
N ARG A 16 0.66 8.14 -9.73
CA ARG A 16 -0.01 7.42 -10.82
C ARG A 16 -0.26 5.94 -10.50
N ARG A 17 0.51 5.37 -9.58
CA ARG A 17 0.41 3.97 -9.12
C ARG A 17 -0.54 3.81 -7.93
N PHE A 18 -1.16 4.88 -7.42
CA PHE A 18 -2.11 4.80 -6.31
C PHE A 18 -3.26 3.83 -6.60
N HIS A 19 -3.94 3.99 -7.74
CA HIS A 19 -5.06 3.14 -8.11
C HIS A 19 -4.64 1.70 -8.38
N PHE A 20 -3.43 1.49 -8.91
CA PHE A 20 -2.86 0.16 -9.11
C PHE A 20 -2.66 -0.56 -7.77
N LEU A 21 -2.01 0.08 -6.80
CA LEU A 21 -1.81 -0.49 -5.48
C LEU A 21 -3.14 -0.72 -4.76
N LYS A 22 -4.08 0.23 -4.87
CA LYS A 22 -5.43 0.11 -4.29
C LYS A 22 -6.15 -1.13 -4.81
N PHE A 23 -6.14 -1.32 -6.14
CA PHE A 23 -6.79 -2.45 -6.79
C PHE A 23 -6.20 -3.80 -6.34
N ILE A 24 -4.87 -3.89 -6.23
CA ILE A 24 -4.24 -5.11 -5.75
C ILE A 24 -4.69 -5.41 -4.32
N LEU A 25 -4.57 -4.44 -3.40
CA LEU A 25 -4.90 -4.66 -1.99
C LEU A 25 -6.37 -5.03 -1.77
N GLU A 26 -7.29 -4.41 -2.53
CA GLU A 26 -8.73 -4.73 -2.48
C GLU A 26 -9.07 -6.12 -3.08
N GLY A 27 -8.20 -6.66 -3.93
CA GLY A 27 -8.35 -8.01 -4.48
C GLY A 27 -8.03 -9.12 -3.49
N TYR A 28 -7.29 -8.82 -2.41
CA TYR A 28 -7.03 -9.77 -1.33
C TYR A 28 -8.10 -9.67 -0.25
N ASP A 29 -8.51 -10.81 0.30
CA ASP A 29 -9.54 -10.86 1.34
C ASP A 29 -9.02 -10.26 2.66
N ASN A 30 -9.47 -9.03 2.97
CA ASN A 30 -9.18 -8.32 4.22
C ASN A 30 -7.68 -8.09 4.51
N LEU A 31 -6.82 -8.07 3.49
CA LEU A 31 -5.37 -7.90 3.64
C LEU A 31 -5.02 -6.52 4.23
N ALA A 32 -5.43 -5.45 3.55
CA ALA A 32 -5.15 -4.09 4.00
C ALA A 32 -6.04 -3.04 3.31
N ILE A 33 -6.10 -1.85 3.91
CA ILE A 33 -6.81 -0.69 3.38
C ILE A 33 -5.79 0.39 3.00
N LEU A 34 -5.81 0.84 1.76
CA LEU A 34 -5.00 1.97 1.29
C LEU A 34 -5.74 3.30 1.45
N SER A 35 -5.05 4.33 1.93
CA SER A 35 -5.54 5.72 1.93
C SER A 35 -4.45 6.68 1.47
N SER A 36 -4.83 7.75 0.78
CA SER A 36 -3.91 8.86 0.49
C SER A 36 -3.63 9.63 1.78
N TYR A 37 -2.36 9.88 2.09
CA TYR A 37 -1.97 10.73 3.21
C TYR A 37 -1.62 12.14 2.73
N ASP A 38 -0.83 12.24 1.65
CA ASP A 38 -0.59 13.49 0.92
C ASP A 38 -0.64 13.24 -0.59
N CYS A 39 -1.63 13.86 -1.24
CA CYS A 39 -1.88 13.72 -2.67
C CYS A 39 -0.78 14.36 -3.54
N SER A 40 -0.03 15.33 -3.02
CA SER A 40 1.00 16.03 -3.79
C SER A 40 2.33 15.27 -3.84
N GLY A 41 2.71 14.60 -2.74
CA GLY A 41 3.98 13.89 -2.59
C GLY A 41 3.96 12.39 -2.90
N GLY A 42 2.80 11.82 -3.24
CA GLY A 42 2.66 10.37 -3.45
C GLY A 42 2.78 9.57 -2.14
N LEU A 43 2.47 10.20 -1.01
CA LEU A 43 2.53 9.56 0.31
C LEU A 43 1.20 8.89 0.62
N VAL A 44 1.25 7.59 0.88
CA VAL A 44 0.08 6.76 1.19
C VAL A 44 0.25 6.09 2.54
N VAL A 45 -0.87 5.77 3.17
CA VAL A 45 -0.93 4.94 4.37
C VAL A 45 -1.67 3.65 4.07
N ILE A 46 -1.08 2.54 4.46
CA ILE A 46 -1.70 1.21 4.41
C ILE A 46 -2.04 0.82 5.85
N ARG A 47 -3.31 0.50 6.09
CA ARG A 47 -3.79 -0.01 7.37
C ARG A 47 -4.08 -1.49 7.26
N TYR A 48 -3.54 -2.31 8.15
CA TYR A 48 -3.64 -3.77 8.05
C TYR A 48 -3.78 -4.43 9.42
N PRO A 49 -4.46 -5.59 9.53
CA PRO A 49 -4.45 -6.41 10.73
C PRO A 49 -3.04 -6.95 11.00
N GLY A 50 -2.58 -6.96 12.25
CA GLY A 50 -1.25 -7.48 12.58
C GLY A 50 -0.98 -8.92 12.12
N ALA A 51 -2.02 -9.75 12.06
CA ALA A 51 -1.94 -11.12 11.52
C ALA A 51 -1.53 -11.17 10.03
N MET A 52 -1.85 -10.11 9.27
CA MET A 52 -1.61 -10.02 7.83
C MET A 52 -0.28 -9.32 7.49
N ALA A 53 0.53 -8.98 8.50
CA ALA A 53 1.80 -8.28 8.28
C ALA A 53 2.72 -9.03 7.32
N GLY A 54 2.89 -10.34 7.52
CA GLY A 54 3.77 -11.17 6.68
C GLY A 54 3.35 -11.15 5.21
N GLU A 55 2.08 -11.44 4.94
CA GLU A 55 1.52 -11.45 3.59
C GLU A 55 1.60 -10.06 2.93
N LEU A 56 1.28 -9.00 3.67
CA LEU A 56 1.37 -7.63 3.16
C LEU A 56 2.80 -7.27 2.76
N PHE A 57 3.77 -7.52 3.63
CA PHE A 57 5.16 -7.16 3.34
C PHE A 57 5.79 -8.02 2.25
N ASP A 58 5.40 -9.30 2.14
CA ASP A 58 5.82 -10.16 1.03
C ASP A 58 5.28 -9.63 -0.31
N LEU A 59 3.97 -9.34 -0.38
CA LEU A 59 3.34 -8.76 -1.57
C LEU A 59 4.01 -7.43 -1.95
N LEU A 60 4.19 -6.52 -0.98
CA LEU A 60 4.85 -5.24 -1.20
C LEU A 60 6.27 -5.43 -1.73
N GLY A 61 7.02 -6.39 -1.19
CA GLY A 61 8.36 -6.73 -1.67
C GLY A 61 8.38 -7.18 -3.14
N GLN A 62 7.39 -7.98 -3.55
CA GLN A 62 7.28 -8.45 -4.93
C GLN A 62 6.90 -7.34 -5.92
N ILE A 63 6.08 -6.37 -5.51
CA ILE A 63 5.57 -5.31 -6.42
C ILE A 63 6.28 -3.96 -6.26
N ALA A 64 7.21 -3.82 -5.32
CA ALA A 64 7.86 -2.55 -4.97
C ALA A 64 8.44 -1.81 -6.18
N GLY A 65 9.12 -2.54 -7.09
CA GLY A 65 9.69 -1.95 -8.31
C GLY A 65 8.65 -1.25 -9.18
N SER A 66 7.47 -1.85 -9.33
CA SER A 66 6.36 -1.31 -10.11
C SER A 66 5.68 -0.09 -9.47
N LEU A 67 5.89 0.15 -8.16
CA LEU A 67 5.30 1.28 -7.43
C LEU A 67 6.15 2.55 -7.53
N THR A 68 7.45 2.41 -7.82
CA THR A 68 8.41 3.52 -7.89
C THR A 68 8.70 4.01 -9.31
N GLU A 69 8.21 3.32 -10.35
CA GLU A 69 8.45 3.73 -11.73
C GLU A 69 7.90 5.12 -12.05
N GLU A 70 8.80 6.10 -12.06
CA GLU A 70 8.76 7.21 -13.01
C GLU A 70 9.30 6.67 -14.33
N ASN A 71 8.49 6.64 -15.38
CA ASN A 71 9.01 6.50 -16.74
C ASN A 71 9.84 7.76 -17.05
N GLY A 72 11.09 7.78 -16.58
CA GLY A 72 12.14 8.64 -17.06
C GLY A 72 12.56 8.12 -18.43
N ASN A 73 11.95 8.70 -19.45
CA ASN A 73 12.38 8.60 -20.84
C ASN A 73 13.90 8.88 -20.92
N THR A 74 14.68 7.93 -21.43
CA THR A 74 15.97 8.22 -22.09
C THR A 74 16.03 7.38 -23.34
#